data_AF-A0A7I8MVE7-F1
#
_entry.id   AF-A0A7I8MVE7-F1
#
_cell.length_a   1.000
_cell.length_b   1.000
_cell.length_c   1.000
_cell.angle_alpha   90.00
_cell.angle_beta   90.00
_cell.angle_gamma   90.00
#
_symmetry.space_group_name_H-M   'P 1'
#
loop_
_entity.id
_entity.type
_entity.pdbx_description
1 polymer ?
#
loop_
_entity_poly.entity_id
_entity_poly.type
_entity_poly.pdbx_seq_one_letter_code
_entity_poly.pdbx_strand_id
1 'polypeptide(L)'
;MGETVYSIEDVSGPERDDLYKLLLLVPPKQRQDLQLRRLLLFRLRIDGFDRCRTYLVNRTRSADRCGFTGRIFDYLKDDDIEGSCPLDE
;
A
#
# COMPACT_ATOMS: atom_id res chain seq x y z
N MET A 1 -13.21 23.17 -0.56
CA MET A 1 -12.86 22.00 -1.40
C MET A 1 -12.99 20.80 -0.49
N GLY A 2 -13.95 19.91 -0.75
CA GLY A 2 -14.33 18.85 0.18
C GLY A 2 -13.24 17.79 0.29
N GLU A 3 -12.59 17.74 1.45
CA GLU A 3 -11.70 16.65 1.84
C GLU A 3 -12.55 15.40 2.02
N THR A 4 -12.58 14.54 1.00
CA THR A 4 -13.16 13.20 1.12
C THR A 4 -12.23 12.39 1.99
N VAL A 5 -12.37 12.52 3.31
CA VAL A 5 -11.71 11.65 4.28
C VAL A 5 -12.35 10.28 4.10
N TYR A 6 -11.70 9.43 3.30
CA TYR A 6 -12.18 8.07 3.03
C TYR A 6 -12.17 7.25 4.33
N SER A 7 -13.36 6.97 4.84
CA SER A 7 -13.57 6.10 6.00
C SER A 7 -13.50 4.64 5.55
N ILE A 8 -12.61 3.85 6.17
CA ILE A 8 -12.49 2.39 5.94
C ILE A 8 -13.82 1.66 6.27
N GLU A 9 -14.67 2.29 7.08
CA GLU A 9 -15.98 1.79 7.49
C GLU A 9 -17.03 1.82 6.36
N ASP A 10 -16.83 2.64 5.32
CA ASP A 10 -17.75 2.76 4.18
C ASP A 10 -17.45 1.72 3.07
N VAL A 11 -16.44 0.86 3.27
CA VAL A 11 -16.05 -0.14 2.28
C VAL A 11 -17.04 -1.30 2.29
N SER A 12 -17.97 -1.28 1.35
CA SER A 12 -19.00 -2.29 1.19
C SER A 12 -18.78 -3.15 -0.07
N GLY A 13 -18.93 -4.47 0.06
CA GLY A 13 -18.90 -5.41 -1.06
C GLY A 13 -17.48 -5.79 -1.57
N PRO A 14 -17.23 -5.80 -2.90
CA PRO A 14 -16.03 -6.39 -3.51
C PRO A 14 -14.73 -5.65 -3.16
N GLU A 15 -14.80 -4.33 -2.91
CA GLU A 15 -13.65 -3.52 -2.53
C GLU A 15 -13.02 -3.98 -1.19
N ARG A 16 -13.83 -4.56 -0.30
CA ARG A 16 -13.36 -5.09 1.00
C ARG A 16 -12.55 -6.36 0.82
N ASP A 17 -12.99 -7.23 -0.09
CA ASP A 17 -12.31 -8.49 -0.42
C ASP A 17 -10.98 -8.22 -1.12
N ASP A 18 -10.96 -7.28 -2.06
CA ASP A 18 -9.75 -6.86 -2.76
C ASP A 18 -8.76 -6.16 -1.82
N LEU A 19 -9.24 -5.29 -0.92
CA LEU A 19 -8.38 -4.72 0.12
C LEU A 19 -7.79 -5.80 1.03
N TYR A 20 -8.57 -6.81 1.41
CA TYR A 20 -8.06 -7.93 2.22
C TYR A 20 -6.95 -8.70 1.48
N LYS A 21 -7.13 -9.00 0.19
CA LYS A 21 -6.10 -9.62 -0.65
C LYS A 21 -4.83 -8.77 -0.71
N LEU A 22 -4.95 -7.44 -0.85
CA LEU A 22 -3.79 -6.55 -0.83
C LEU A 22 -3.08 -6.56 0.53
N LEU A 23 -3.82 -6.60 1.64
CA LEU A 23 -3.25 -6.67 2.98
C LEU A 23 -2.51 -7.99 3.25
N LEU A 24 -2.87 -9.09 2.58
CA LEU A 24 -2.13 -10.36 2.70
C LEU A 24 -0.70 -10.25 2.16
N LEU A 25 -0.46 -9.36 1.19
CA LEU A 25 0.87 -9.07 0.63
C LEU A 25 1.75 -8.26 1.58
N VAL A 26 1.15 -7.63 2.59
CA VAL A 26 1.83 -6.85 3.60
C VAL A 26 2.23 -7.77 4.78
N PRO A 27 3.39 -7.56 5.43
CA PRO A 27 3.78 -8.23 6.65
C PRO A 27 2.70 -8.13 7.73
N PRO A 28 2.43 -9.22 8.48
CA PRO A 28 1.32 -9.29 9.43
C PRO A 28 1.35 -8.18 10.49
N LYS A 29 2.54 -7.76 10.93
CA LYS A 29 2.73 -6.67 11.90
C LYS A 29 2.20 -5.32 11.43
N GLN A 30 2.13 -5.08 10.11
CA GLN A 30 1.72 -3.81 9.53
C GLN A 30 0.29 -3.83 8.96
N ARG A 31 -0.36 -5.00 8.89
CA ARG A 31 -1.72 -5.14 8.34
C ARG A 31 -2.79 -4.38 9.12
N GLN A 32 -2.55 -4.13 10.41
CA GLN A 32 -3.46 -3.39 11.28
C GLN A 32 -3.25 -1.87 11.22
N ASP A 33 -2.23 -1.39 10.50
CA ASP A 33 -1.96 0.03 10.38
C ASP A 33 -3.09 0.73 9.61
N LEU A 34 -3.76 1.67 10.29
CA LEU A 34 -4.91 2.39 9.75
C LEU A 34 -4.54 3.27 8.56
N GLN A 35 -3.33 3.86 8.56
CA GLN A 35 -2.89 4.72 7.46
C GLN A 35 -2.57 3.89 6.23
N LEU A 36 -1.93 2.73 6.40
CA LEU A 36 -1.70 1.78 5.31
C LEU A 36 -3.02 1.30 4.70
N ARG A 37 -3.99 0.90 5.53
CA ARG A 37 -5.30 0.45 5.05
C ARG A 37 -6.04 1.54 4.26
N ARG A 38 -5.99 2.80 4.72
CA ARG A 38 -6.56 3.95 3.99
C ARG A 38 -5.85 4.19 2.65
N LEU A 39 -4.52 4.13 2.64
CA LEU A 39 -3.73 4.32 1.41
C LEU A 39 -4.05 3.25 0.37
N LEU A 40 -4.08 1.98 0.78
CA LEU A 40 -4.41 0.86 -0.10
C LEU A 40 -5.83 0.94 -0.63
N LEU A 41 -6.80 1.33 0.21
CA LEU A 41 -8.17 1.53 -0.21
C LEU A 41 -8.29 2.69 -1.22
N PHE A 42 -7.61 3.80 -0.96
CA PHE A 42 -7.59 4.95 -1.85
C PHE A 42 -7.03 4.59 -3.23
N ARG A 43 -5.87 3.92 -3.25
CA ARG A 43 -5.30 3.39 -4.50
C ARG A 43 -6.21 2.37 -5.17
N LEU A 44 -6.82 1.46 -4.41
CA LEU A 44 -7.73 0.45 -4.95
C LEU A 44 -8.89 1.08 -5.72
N ARG A 45 -9.43 2.20 -5.20
CA ARG A 45 -10.49 2.97 -5.87
C ARG A 45 -10.04 3.71 -7.12
N ILE A 46 -8.80 4.20 -7.15
CA ILE A 46 -8.28 5.01 -8.25
C ILE A 46 -7.72 4.14 -9.38
N ASP A 47 -6.86 3.19 -9.02
CA ASP A 47 -6.08 2.40 -9.96
C ASP A 47 -6.69 1.02 -10.24
N GLY A 48 -7.58 0.56 -9.36
CA GLY A 48 -8.10 -0.81 -9.39
C GLY A 48 -7.14 -1.84 -8.77
N PHE A 49 -7.66 -3.04 -8.53
CA PHE A 49 -6.97 -4.10 -7.79
C PHE A 49 -5.64 -4.53 -8.44
N ASP A 50 -5.62 -4.76 -9.75
CA ASP A 50 -4.47 -5.35 -10.43
C ASP A 50 -3.23 -4.44 -10.41
N ARG A 51 -3.44 -3.13 -10.64
CA ARG A 51 -2.39 -2.11 -10.54
C ARG A 51 -1.89 -1.95 -9.11
N CYS A 52 -2.80 -1.91 -8.14
CA CYS A 52 -2.44 -1.85 -6.72
C CYS A 52 -1.61 -3.04 -6.29
N ARG A 53 -2.02 -4.24 -6.69
CA ARG A 53 -1.32 -5.49 -6.40
C ARG A 53 0.08 -5.49 -6.99
N THR A 54 0.21 -5.15 -8.27
CA THR A 54 1.50 -5.09 -8.95
C THR A 54 2.43 -4.07 -8.28
N TYR A 55 1.91 -2.89 -7.95
CA TYR A 55 2.66 -1.87 -7.24
C TYR A 55 3.13 -2.36 -5.85
N LEU A 56 2.24 -2.94 -5.05
CA LEU A 56 2.56 -3.47 -3.72
C LEU A 56 3.64 -4.55 -3.77
N VAL A 57 3.55 -5.48 -4.72
CA VAL A 57 4.54 -6.55 -4.89
C VAL A 57 5.90 -5.97 -5.26
N ASN A 58 5.95 -5.05 -6.23
CA ASN A 58 7.20 -4.42 -6.65
C ASN A 58 7.81 -3.61 -5.51
N ARG A 59 7.04 -2.76 -4.83
CA ARG A 59 7.52 -1.96 -3.71
C ARG A 59 7.95 -2.84 -2.53
N THR A 60 7.22 -3.89 -2.19
CA THR A 60 7.59 -4.78 -1.07
C THR A 60 8.88 -5.55 -1.38
N ARG A 61 9.07 -5.99 -2.64
CA ARG A 61 10.34 -6.60 -3.08
C ARG A 61 11.50 -5.61 -3.05
N SER A 62 11.28 -4.37 -3.47
CA SER A 62 12.31 -3.33 -3.38
C SER A 62 12.66 -3.01 -1.93
N ALA A 63 11.66 -2.88 -1.05
CA ALA A 63 11.87 -2.65 0.38
C ALA A 63 12.67 -3.79 1.03
N ASP A 64 12.35 -5.04 0.69
CA ASP A 64 13.09 -6.23 1.17
C ASP A 64 14.54 -6.23 0.66
N ARG A 65 14.76 -6.00 -0.65
CA ARG A 65 16.10 -5.93 -1.24
C ARG A 65 16.96 -4.85 -0.59
N CYS A 66 16.37 -3.71 -0.23
CA CYS A 66 17.09 -2.59 0.36
C CYS A 66 17.17 -2.65 1.89
N GLY A 67 16.69 -3.74 2.51
CA GLY A 67 16.72 -3.91 3.96
C GLY A 67 15.90 -2.85 4.71
N PHE A 68 14.83 -2.32 4.10
CA PHE A 68 14.00 -1.28 4.72
C PHE A 68 13.27 -1.84 5.95
N THR A 69 13.61 -1.35 7.13
CA THR A 69 13.01 -1.77 8.41
C THR A 69 11.88 -0.85 8.89
N GLY A 70 11.49 0.14 8.10
CA GLY A 70 10.48 1.13 8.47
C GLY A 70 9.03 0.68 8.25
N ARG A 71 8.11 1.64 8.37
CA ARG A 71 6.68 1.39 8.08
C ARG A 71 6.47 1.33 6.57
N ILE A 72 5.77 0.31 6.10
CA ILE A 72 5.41 0.17 4.67
C ILE A 72 4.53 1.32 4.22
N PHE A 73 3.68 1.87 5.10
CA PHE A 73 2.94 3.09 4.80
C PHE A 73 3.87 4.24 4.38
N ASP A 74 4.96 4.44 5.12
CA ASP A 74 5.94 5.50 4.85
C ASP A 74 6.64 5.26 3.51
N TYR A 75 7.01 4.00 3.25
CA TYR A 75 7.62 3.57 1.99
C TYR A 75 6.70 3.68 0.76
N LEU A 76 5.38 3.54 0.94
CA LEU A 76 4.39 3.63 -0.14
C LEU A 76 3.84 5.04 -0.33
N LYS A 77 3.85 5.86 0.73
CA LYS A 77 3.35 7.25 0.68
C LYS A 77 4.32 8.12 -0.12
N ASP A 78 5.62 7.92 0.08
CA ASP A 78 6.65 8.53 -0.75
C ASP A 78 6.81 7.73 -2.04
N ASP A 79 5.97 8.00 -3.03
CA ASP A 79 6.19 7.50 -4.40
C ASP A 79 7.57 7.97 -4.94
N ASP A 80 8.15 9.01 -4.33
CA ASP A 80 9.43 9.66 -4.61
C ASP A 80 10.67 8.93 -4.06
N ILE A 81 10.55 7.72 -3.49
CA ILE A 81 11.72 6.86 -3.22
C ILE A 81 12.23 6.29 -4.56
N GLU A 82 12.66 7.17 -5.45
CA GLU A 82 13.72 6.95 -6.44
C GLU A 82 15.12 7.06 -5.79
N GLY A 83 15.22 7.49 -4.53
CA GLY A 83 16.50 7.90 -3.94
C GLY A 83 17.15 7.02 -2.87
N SER A 84 16.56 5.91 -2.40
CA SER A 84 17.12 5.21 -1.20
C SER A 84 17.29 3.70 -1.32
N CYS A 85 17.00 3.14 -2.49
CA CYS A 85 17.37 1.79 -2.85
C CYS A 85 18.47 1.89 -3.91
N PRO A 86 19.72 1.45 -3.67
CA PRO A 86 20.62 1.23 -4.79
C PRO A 86 19.94 0.19 -5.69
N LEU A 87 19.53 0.61 -6.88
CA LEU A 87 19.49 -0.33 -7.99
C LEU A 87 20.92 -0.83 -8.11
N ASP A 88 21.17 -2.07 -7.65
CA ASP A 88 22.37 -2.80 -8.05
C ASP A 88 22.43 -2.77 -9.59
N GLU A 89 23.35 -1.96 -10.11
CA GLU A 89 24.09 -2.25 -11.34
C GLU A 89 25.37 -3.01 -10.97
#